data_AF-A0A0F9C670-F1
#
_entry.id   AF-A0A0F9C670-F1
#
_cell.length_a   1.000
_cell.length_b   1.000
_cell.length_c   1.000
_cell.angle_alpha   90.00
_cell.angle_beta   90.00
_cell.angle_gamma   90.00
#
_symmetry.space_group_name_H-M   'P 1'
#
loop_
_entity.id
_entity.type
_entity.pdbx_description
1 polymer ?
#
loop_
_entity_poly.entity_id
_entity_poly.type
_entity_poly.pdbx_seq_one_letter_code
_entity_poly.pdbx_strand_id
1 'polypeptide(L)'
;GNGDYGRGVAVDSSDNVYVAGGTDSFGAGQDDIFLVKYDSSGVHQWNLTWGGITEDYSMGVAVDSSDNVYVAGITNSFGEG
;
A
#
# COMPACT_ATOMS: atom_id res chain seq x y z
N GLY A 1 1.76 16.62 -9.90
CA GLY A 1 2.15 17.37 -8.69
C GLY A 1 2.31 16.30 -7.66
N ASN A 2 3.55 15.87 -7.46
CA ASN A 2 3.82 14.56 -6.90
C ASN A 2 3.43 14.55 -5.43
N GLY A 3 2.48 13.70 -5.09
CA GLY A 3 1.91 13.61 -3.77
C GLY A 3 1.59 12.16 -3.46
N ASP A 4 1.77 11.81 -2.20
CA ASP A 4 1.40 10.51 -1.68
C ASP A 4 0.15 10.67 -0.84
N TYR A 5 -0.77 9.71 -0.91
CA TYR A 5 -2.02 9.77 -0.17
C TYR A 5 -2.35 8.41 0.45
N GLY A 6 -2.84 8.43 1.70
CA GLY A 6 -3.36 7.25 2.37
C GLY A 6 -4.81 6.95 1.95
N ARG A 7 -5.15 5.66 1.89
CA ARG A 7 -6.50 5.16 1.57
C ARG A 7 -7.09 4.30 2.67
N GLY A 8 -6.27 3.51 3.35
CA GLY A 8 -6.73 2.63 4.43
C GLY A 8 -5.64 2.37 5.45
N VAL A 9 -6.09 2.01 6.65
CA VAL A 9 -5.24 1.54 7.74
C VAL A 9 -5.87 0.29 8.36
N ALA A 10 -5.04 -0.69 8.69
CA ALA A 10 -5.42 -1.89 9.41
C ALA A 10 -4.36 -2.24 10.48
N VAL A 11 -4.75 -3.02 11.48
CA VAL A 11 -3.88 -3.41 12.60
C VAL A 11 -3.97 -4.92 12.77
N ASP A 12 -2.82 -5.59 12.93
CA ASP A 12 -2.76 -7.03 13.22
C ASP A 12 -2.84 -7.33 14.73
N SER A 13 -2.90 -8.62 15.09
CA SER A 13 -3.04 -9.05 16.49
C SER A 13 -1.85 -8.68 17.39
N SER A 14 -0.73 -8.25 16.80
CA SER A 14 0.49 -7.80 17.49
C SER A 14 0.62 -6.27 17.50
N ASP A 15 -0.46 -5.55 17.23
CA ASP A 15 -0.52 -4.09 17.14
C ASP A 15 0.40 -3.48 16.06
N ASN A 16 0.83 -4.26 15.06
CA ASN A 16 1.51 -3.67 13.91
C ASN A 16 0.49 -2.96 13.03
N VAL A 17 0.87 -1.78 12.52
CA VAL A 17 0.01 -0.92 11.72
C VAL A 17 0.38 -1.06 10.25
N TYR A 18 -0.62 -1.28 9.40
CA TYR A 18 -0.48 -1.36 7.95
C TYR A 18 -1.22 -0.20 7.31
N VAL A 19 -0.54 0.58 6.48
CA VAL A 19 -1.13 1.71 5.74
C VAL A 19 -1.01 1.45 4.25
N ALA A 20 -2.13 1.48 3.54
CA ALA A 20 -2.16 1.39 2.08
C ALA A 20 -2.60 2.71 1.46
N GLY A 21 -2.01 3.05 0.31
CA GLY A 21 -2.22 4.32 -0.35
C GLY A 21 -1.71 4.35 -1.79
N GLY A 22 -1.75 5.53 -2.39
CA GLY A 22 -1.18 5.81 -3.71
C GLY A 22 0.03 6.74 -3.61
N THR A 23 1.02 6.55 -4.49
CA THR A 23 2.23 7.37 -4.59
C THR A 23 2.51 7.79 -6.03
N ASP A 24 2.78 9.08 -6.25
CA ASP A 24 3.38 9.62 -7.48
C ASP A 24 4.86 10.02 -7.24
N SER A 25 5.45 9.54 -6.13
CA SER A 25 6.75 10.01 -5.62
C SER A 25 7.85 8.95 -5.68
N PHE A 26 7.52 7.68 -5.56
CA PHE A 26 8.50 6.57 -5.52
C PHE A 26 8.01 5.32 -6.27
N GLY A 27 7.18 5.54 -7.28
CA GLY A 27 6.64 4.56 -8.20
C GLY A 27 7.46 4.32 -9.47
N ALA A 28 7.00 3.41 -10.33
CA ALA A 28 7.49 3.14 -11.68
C ALA A 28 6.95 4.14 -12.72
N GLY A 29 5.92 4.92 -12.38
CA GLY A 29 5.31 5.87 -13.30
C GLY A 29 4.42 6.88 -12.60
N GLN A 30 3.15 6.88 -12.98
CA GLN A 30 2.12 7.70 -12.34
C GLN A 30 1.76 7.12 -10.96
N ASP A 31 0.55 7.40 -10.46
CA ASP A 31 0.07 6.85 -9.18
C ASP A 31 0.30 5.33 -9.09
N ASP A 32 1.06 4.88 -8.10
CA ASP A 32 1.30 3.47 -7.80
C ASP A 32 0.78 3.10 -6.41
N ILE A 33 0.45 1.83 -6.20
CA ILE A 33 -0.02 1.34 -4.90
C ILE A 33 1.17 1.16 -3.97
N PHE A 34 1.09 1.69 -2.74
CA PHE A 34 2.01 1.33 -1.67
C PHE A 34 1.31 0.63 -0.50
N LEU A 35 2.07 -0.18 0.24
CA LEU A 35 1.74 -0.70 1.56
C LEU A 35 2.94 -0.48 2.49
N VAL A 36 2.73 0.15 3.63
CA VAL A 36 3.76 0.37 4.65
C VAL A 36 3.37 -0.36 5.93
N LYS A 37 4.34 -1.01 6.58
CA LYS A 37 4.20 -1.58 7.92
C LYS A 37 4.99 -0.78 8.95
N TYR A 38 4.34 -0.49 10.07
CA TYR A 38 4.95 -0.01 11.31
C TYR A 38 4.74 -1.05 12.42
N ASP A 39 5.68 -1.14 13.36
CA ASP A 39 5.45 -1.91 14.58
C ASP A 39 4.55 -1.17 15.57
N SER A 40 4.24 -1.82 16.69
CA SER A 40 3.38 -1.26 17.76
C SER A 40 3.95 -0.01 18.44
N SER A 41 5.24 0.29 18.24
CA SER A 41 5.88 1.52 18.72
C SER A 41 5.90 2.63 17.64
N GLY A 42 5.30 2.38 16.48
CA GLY A 42 5.29 3.30 15.35
C GLY A 42 6.60 3.31 14.56
N VAL A 43 7.49 2.33 14.75
CA VAL A 43 8.74 2.24 14.00
C VAL A 43 8.49 1.56 12.66
N HIS A 44 8.91 2.22 11.59
CA HIS A 44 8.82 1.68 10.23
C HIS A 44 9.58 0.36 10.11
N GLN A 45 8.91 -0.68 9.61
CA GLN A 45 9.50 -2.00 9.42
C GLN A 45 9.88 -2.20 7.95
N TRP A 46 8.93 -1.98 7.04
CA TRP A 46 9.12 -2.12 5.60
C TRP A 46 8.00 -1.43 4.83
N ASN A 47 8.25 -1.21 3.54
CA ASN A 47 7.25 -0.80 2.57
C ASN A 47 7.35 -1.65 1.30
N LEU A 48 6.22 -1.81 0.63
CA LEU A 48 6.09 -2.43 -0.68
C LEU A 48 5.39 -1.44 -1.61
N THR A 49 5.77 -1.45 -2.88
CA THR A 49 5.15 -0.65 -3.93
C THR A 49 4.84 -1.57 -5.11
N TRP A 50 3.66 -1.41 -5.70
CA TRP A 50 3.20 -2.17 -6.86
C TRP A 50 2.56 -1.24 -7.88
N GLY A 51 2.82 -1.53 -9.15
CA GLY A 51 2.24 -0.85 -10.29
C GLY A 51 3.24 -0.76 -11.44
N GLY A 52 2.99 0.13 -12.38
CA GLY A 52 3.74 0.24 -13.63
C GLY A 52 3.85 1.67 -14.12
N ILE A 53 3.95 1.85 -15.43
CA ILE A 53 4.07 3.20 -16.00
C ILE A 53 2.74 3.98 -15.96
N THR A 54 1.60 3.29 -15.84
CA THR A 54 0.24 3.85 -15.79
C THR A 54 -0.32 3.82 -14.36
N GLU A 55 -1.51 4.38 -14.17
CA GLU A 55 -2.08 4.59 -12.84
C GLU A 55 -2.62 3.31 -12.20
N ASP A 56 -2.24 3.08 -10.95
CA ASP A 56 -2.62 1.99 -10.08
C ASP A 56 -3.10 2.54 -8.73
N TYR A 57 -4.33 2.19 -8.36
CA TYR A 57 -5.03 2.82 -7.24
C TYR A 57 -5.32 1.83 -6.11
N SER A 58 -4.84 2.14 -4.92
CA SER A 58 -5.27 1.44 -3.70
C SER A 58 -6.68 1.88 -3.31
N MET A 59 -7.52 0.93 -2.92
CA MET A 59 -8.86 1.19 -2.38
C MET A 59 -8.99 0.85 -0.90
N GLY A 60 -8.03 0.10 -0.35
CA GLY A 60 -8.02 -0.21 1.08
C GLY A 60 -7.10 -1.36 1.43
N VAL A 61 -6.98 -1.58 2.74
CA VAL A 61 -6.24 -2.69 3.34
C VAL A 61 -7.08 -3.31 4.46
N ALA A 62 -7.00 -4.62 4.61
CA ALA A 62 -7.61 -5.36 5.69
C ALA A 62 -6.64 -6.41 6.23
N VAL A 63 -6.80 -6.76 7.50
CA VAL A 63 -6.09 -7.86 8.16
C VAL A 63 -7.13 -8.86 8.66
N ASP A 64 -6.92 -10.15 8.41
CA ASP A 64 -7.81 -11.21 8.92
C ASP A 64 -7.42 -11.66 10.33
N SER A 65 -8.18 -12.60 10.91
CA SER A 65 -7.90 -13.14 12.25
C SER A 65 -6.65 -14.02 12.35
N SER A 66 -5.99 -14.28 11.21
CA SER A 66 -4.74 -15.03 11.12
C SER A 66 -3.56 -14.13 10.75
N ASP A 67 -3.73 -12.80 10.88
CA ASP A 67 -2.75 -11.75 10.57
C ASP A 67 -2.29 -11.72 9.10
N ASN A 68 -3.09 -12.26 8.18
CA ASN A 68 -2.86 -12.09 6.75
C ASN A 68 -3.30 -10.69 6.32
N VAL A 69 -2.47 -10.03 5.51
CA VAL A 69 -2.71 -8.67 5.02
C VAL A 69 -3.23 -8.72 3.59
N TYR A 70 -4.35 -8.05 3.33
CA TYR A 70 -5.01 -7.98 2.03
C TYR A 70 -5.09 -6.53 1.57
N VAL A 71 -4.61 -6.25 0.36
CA VAL A 71 -4.77 -4.95 -0.31
C VAL A 71 -5.70 -5.13 -1.49
N ALA A 72 -6.68 -4.24 -1.62
CA ALA A 72 -7.57 -4.20 -2.76
C ALA A 72 -7.37 -2.90 -3.53
N GLY A 73 -7.49 -2.96 -4.85
CA GLY A 73 -7.23 -1.83 -5.72
C GLY A 73 -7.61 -2.08 -7.17
N ILE A 74 -7.31 -1.10 -8.01
CA ILE A 74 -7.46 -1.16 -9.46
C ILE A 74 -6.08 -0.96 -10.06
N THR A 75 -5.73 -1.75 -11.07
CA THR A 75 -4.49 -1.56 -11.82
C THR A 75 -4.78 -1.34 -13.30
N ASN A 76 -4.18 -0.29 -13.87
CA ASN A 76 -4.17 -0.07 -15.32
C ASN A 76 -2.84 -0.50 -15.95
N SER A 77 -1.91 -1.03 -15.16
CA SER A 77 -0.58 -1.48 -15.57
C SER A 77 -0.52 -2.97 -15.99
N PHE A 78 -1.68 -3.61 -16.23
CA PHE A 78 -1.72 -5.02 -16.65
C PHE A 78 -0.97 -5.25 -17.98
N GLY A 79 0.07 -6.09 -17.96
CA GLY A 79 0.79 -6.54 -19.15
C GLY A 79 2.27 -6.15 -19.21
N GLU A 80 2.72 -5.24 -18.35
CA GLU A 80 4.15 -5.00 -18.09
C GLU A 80 4.60 -6.01 -17.02
N GLY A 81 4.90 -7.23 -17.46
CA GLY A 81 5.39 -8.34 -16.62
C GLY A 81 6.91 -8.44 -16.58
#